data_AF-A5HGX7-F1
#
_entry.id   AF-A5HGX7-F1
#
_cell.length_a   1.000
_cell.length_b   1.000
_cell.length_c   1.000
_cell.angle_alpha   90.00
_cell.angle_beta   90.00
_cell.angle_gamma   90.00
#
_symmetry.space_group_name_H-M   'P 1'
#
loop_
_entity.id
_entity.type
_entity.pdbx_description
1 polymer ?
#
loop_
_entity_poly.entity_id
_entity_poly.type
_entity_poly.pdbx_seq_one_letter_code
_entity_poly.pdbx_strand_id
1 'polypeptide(L)' 'LRLNDNKLQSVPDGVFDSLEAMDRITLENNPWDC' A
#
# COMPACT_ATOMS: atom_id res chain seq x y z
N LEU A 1 -4.34 4.36 7.28
CA LEU A 1 -2.93 3.94 7.38
C LEU A 1 -2.08 4.80 6.46
N ARG A 2 -0.93 5.33 6.92
CA ARG A 2 0.03 6.04 6.05
C ARG A 2 1.25 5.15 5.91
N LEU A 3 1.53 4.69 4.69
CA LEU A 3 2.67 3.83 4.36
C LEU A 3 3.73 4.59 3.56
N ASN A 4 3.70 5.91 3.65
CA ASN A 4 4.69 6.80 3.07
C ASN A 4 6.05 6.51 3.69
N ASP A 5 7.06 6.19 2.87
CA ASP A 5 8.39 5.77 3.32
C ASP A 5 8.47 4.35 3.89
N ASN A 6 7.88 3.39 3.17
CA ASN A 6 8.21 1.98 3.35
C ASN A 6 9.05 1.49 2.17
N LYS A 7 9.72 0.34 2.37
CA LYS A 7 10.49 -0.33 1.32
C LYS A 7 9.65 -1.41 0.64
N LEU A 8 8.36 -1.17 0.48
CA LEU A 8 7.48 -2.11 -0.18
C LEU A 8 7.83 -2.12 -1.67
N GLN A 9 8.21 -3.30 -2.17
CA GLN A 9 8.56 -3.50 -3.57
C GLN A 9 7.36 -4.02 -4.37
N SER A 10 6.44 -4.71 -3.72
CA SER A 10 5.17 -5.16 -4.29
C SER A 10 4.10 -5.17 -3.21
N VAL A 11 2.85 -5.11 -3.65
CA VAL A 11 1.69 -5.29 -2.78
C VAL A 11 1.05 -6.64 -3.14
N PRO A 12 0.78 -7.53 -2.17
CA PRO A 12 0.05 -8.76 -2.46
C PRO A 12 -1.35 -8.46 -2.99
N ASP A 13 -1.75 -9.15 -4.05
CA ASP A 13 -3.12 -9.13 -4.54
C ASP A 13 -4.08 -9.54 -3.40
N GLY A 14 -5.11 -8.73 -3.17
CA GLY A 14 -6.10 -8.94 -2.12
C GLY A 14 -5.75 -8.37 -0.74
N VAL A 15 -4.59 -7.70 -0.56
CA VAL A 15 -4.33 -6.99 0.72
C VAL A 15 -5.36 -5.88 0.97
N PHE A 16 -5.86 -5.27 -0.12
CA PHE A 16 -6.84 -4.20 -0.08
C PHE A 16 -8.26 -4.69 0.24
N ASP A 17 -8.55 -5.98 0.02
CA ASP A 17 -9.85 -6.58 0.34
C ASP A 17 -10.06 -6.62 1.86
N SER A 18 -8.97 -6.78 2.63
CA SER A 18 -9.01 -6.69 4.10
C SER A 18 -9.11 -5.25 4.63
N LEU A 19 -8.96 -4.26 3.75
CA LEU A 19 -9.01 -2.83 4.06
C LEU A 19 -10.36 -2.21 3.62
N GLU A 20 -11.42 -3.02 3.51
CA GLU A 20 -12.79 -2.63 3.12
C GLU A 20 -13.33 -1.38 3.85
N ALA A 21 -12.86 -1.09 5.07
CA ALA A 21 -13.28 0.05 5.87
C ALA A 21 -12.41 1.32 5.71
N MET A 22 -11.44 1.34 4.77
CA MET A 22 -10.49 2.44 4.63
C MET A 22 -10.67 3.24 3.33
N ASP A 23 -11.22 4.45 3.45
CA ASP A 23 -11.51 5.35 2.33
C ASP A 23 -10.27 5.88 1.58
N ARG A 24 -9.08 5.86 2.22
CA ARG A 24 -7.85 6.38 1.61
C ARG A 24 -6.59 5.71 2.12
N ILE A 25 -5.76 5.25 1.19
CA ILE A 25 -4.41 4.74 1.42
C ILE A 25 -3.42 5.64 0.67
N THR A 26 -2.33 6.02 1.34
CA THR A 26 -1.23 6.77 0.72
C THR A 26 0.00 5.87 0.68
N LEU A 27 0.43 5.53 -0.54
CA LEU A 27 1.53 4.61 -0.88
C LEU A 27 2.72 5.33 -1.53
N GLU A 28 2.80 6.64 -1.32
CA GLU A 28 3.86 7.50 -1.86
C GLU A 28 5.23 7.11 -1.25
N ASN A 29 6.33 7.44 -1.94
CA ASN A 29 7.70 7.14 -1.49
C ASN A 29 7.94 5.66 -1.13
N ASN A 30 7.51 4.74 -1.99
CA ASN A 30 7.91 3.33 -1.93
C ASN A 30 8.61 2.94 -3.24
N PRO A 31 9.70 2.14 -3.20
CA PRO A 31 10.41 1.68 -4.37
C PRO A 31 9.67 0.51 -5.04
N TRP A 32 8.54 0.80 -5.68
CA TRP A 32 7.74 -0.20 -6.40
C TRP A 32 8.52 -0.80 -7.55
N ASP A 33 8.56 -2.12 -7.63
CA ASP A 33 9.06 -2.85 -8.79
C ASP A 33 7.92 -2.94 -9.82
N CYS A 34 8.13 -2.31 -10.98
CA CYS A 34 7.11 -2.16 -12.03
C CYS A 34 7.13 -3.32 -13.03
#